data_AF-A0A536YWL5-F1
#
_entry.id   AF-A0A536YWL5-F1
#
_cell.length_a   1.000
_cell.length_b   1.000
_cell.length_c   1.000
_cell.angle_alpha   90.00
_cell.angle_beta   90.00
_cell.angle_gamma   90.00
#
_symmetry.space_group_name_H-M   'P 1'
#
loop_
_entity.id
_entity.type
_entity.pdbx_description
1 polymer ?
#
loop_
_entity_poly.entity_id
_entity_poly.type
_entity_poly.pdbx_seq_one_letter_code
_entity_poly.pdbx_strand_id
1 'polypeptide(L)'
;MARSLWKGAISFGLVNVPVELFPAEERKEFQFSMLDKRDLSPVGYKRYNKKSGKEVAWNDIVKGYEYDKDRYVVLTEEDFRRANVKATRTIDIKAFVPAKEIPAQYFETP
;
A
#
# COMPACT_ATOMS: atom_id res chain seq x y z
N MET A 1 5.12 2.01 -20.24
CA MET A 1 3.64 1.87 -20.24
C MET A 1 3.16 2.08 -18.81
N ALA A 2 2.14 2.92 -18.59
CA ALA A 2 1.62 3.20 -17.26
C ALA A 2 1.06 1.91 -16.62
N ARG A 3 1.49 1.59 -15.40
CA ARG A 3 0.98 0.44 -14.64
C ARG A 3 -0.32 0.85 -13.94
N SER A 4 -1.37 0.05 -14.08
CA SER A 4 -2.64 0.28 -13.37
C SER A 4 -2.40 0.22 -11.85
N LEU A 5 -2.84 1.23 -11.11
CA LEU A 5 -2.81 1.24 -9.64
C LEU A 5 -3.82 0.26 -9.06
N TRP A 6 -4.99 0.14 -9.71
CA TRP A 6 -6.10 -0.66 -9.22
C TRP A 6 -6.96 -1.15 -10.37
N LYS A 7 -7.56 -2.33 -10.18
CA LYS A 7 -8.55 -2.92 -11.10
C LYS A 7 -9.78 -3.31 -10.30
N GLY A 8 -10.95 -2.96 -10.82
CA GLY A 8 -12.23 -3.29 -10.20
C GLY A 8 -13.39 -3.00 -11.13
N ALA A 9 -14.56 -2.73 -10.56
CA ALA A 9 -15.74 -2.37 -11.32
C ALA A 9 -16.47 -1.17 -10.71
N ILE A 10 -17.16 -0.40 -11.55
CA ILE A 10 -18.12 0.62 -11.10
C ILE A 10 -19.51 0.00 -11.17
N SER A 11 -20.24 0.07 -10.06
CA SER A 11 -21.57 -0.50 -9.93
C SER A 11 -22.61 0.60 -9.69
N PHE A 12 -23.72 0.53 -10.41
CA PHE A 12 -24.89 1.39 -10.17
C PHE A 12 -26.18 0.65 -10.54
N GLY A 13 -27.03 0.43 -9.54
CA GLY A 13 -28.20 -0.44 -9.70
C GLY A 13 -27.80 -1.86 -10.07
N LEU A 14 -28.20 -2.32 -11.26
CA LEU A 14 -27.88 -3.65 -11.81
C LEU A 14 -26.75 -3.63 -12.85
N VAL A 15 -26.17 -2.46 -13.12
CA VAL A 15 -25.08 -2.31 -14.10
C VAL A 15 -23.73 -2.44 -13.41
N ASN A 16 -22.84 -3.22 -14.00
CA ASN A 16 -21.49 -3.44 -13.50
C ASN A 16 -20.46 -3.27 -14.63
N VAL A 17 -19.62 -2.24 -14.55
CA VAL A 17 -18.65 -1.87 -15.59
C VAL A 17 -17.23 -2.08 -15.08
N PRO A 18 -16.42 -3.00 -15.66
CA PRO A 18 -15.03 -3.17 -15.25
C PRO A 18 -14.19 -1.94 -15.62
N VAL A 19 -13.31 -1.52 -14.72
CA VAL A 19 -12.44 -0.36 -14.88
C VAL A 19 -11.03 -0.61 -14.36
N GLU A 20 -10.08 0.15 -14.89
CA GLU A 20 -8.70 0.21 -14.41
C GLU A 20 -8.34 1.65 -14.04
N LEU A 21 -7.73 1.84 -12.87
CA LEU A 21 -7.27 3.14 -12.39
C LEU A 21 -5.80 3.32 -12.73
N PHE A 22 -5.47 4.47 -13.32
CA PHE A 22 -4.12 4.84 -13.70
C PHE A 22 -3.70 6.13 -12.97
N PRO A 23 -2.41 6.29 -12.65
CA PRO A 23 -1.91 7.52 -12.07
C PRO A 23 -2.04 8.66 -13.09
N ALA A 24 -2.59 9.80 -12.67
CA ALA A 24 -2.74 10.98 -13.52
C ALA A 24 -1.45 11.81 -13.59
N GLU A 25 -0.63 11.76 -12.54
CA GLU A 25 0.70 12.37 -12.48
C GLU A 25 1.78 11.35 -12.13
N GLU A 26 3.01 11.62 -12.56
CA GLU A 26 4.20 10.88 -12.13
C GLU A 26 5.05 11.79 -11.27
N ARG A 27 5.09 11.53 -9.96
CA ARG A 27 5.95 12.29 -9.06
C ARG A 27 7.41 11.88 -9.25
N LYS A 28 8.23 12.77 -9.81
CA LYS A 28 9.68 12.58 -9.92
C LYS A 28 10.37 13.06 -8.66
N GLU A 29 10.48 12.20 -7.66
CA GLU A 29 11.34 12.44 -6.50
C GLU A 29 12.76 11.92 -6.79
N PHE A 30 13.79 12.67 -6.34
CA PHE A 30 15.17 12.23 -6.42
C PHE A 30 15.38 11.08 -5.42
N GLN A 31 15.70 9.89 -5.92
CA GLN A 31 16.08 8.76 -5.08
C GLN A 31 17.58 8.81 -4.81
N PHE A 32 17.95 8.83 -3.53
CA PHE A 32 19.35 8.76 -3.10
C PHE A 32 19.73 7.31 -2.81
N SER A 33 20.88 6.88 -3.35
CA SER A 33 21.50 5.62 -2.96
C SER A 33 22.44 5.84 -1.78
N MET A 34 22.37 4.95 -0.80
CA MET A 34 23.31 4.95 0.33
C MET A 34 24.65 4.38 -0.14
N LEU A 35 25.71 5.16 -0.03
CA LEU A 35 27.07 4.77 -0.42
C LEU A 35 27.98 4.74 0.82
N ASP A 36 28.91 3.80 0.85
CA ASP A 36 30.01 3.79 1.83
C ASP A 36 30.95 4.96 1.52
N LYS A 37 31.18 5.84 2.50
CA LYS A 37 32.01 7.04 2.31
C LYS A 37 33.47 6.72 1.95
N ARG A 38 33.95 5.52 2.27
CA ARG A 38 35.36 5.12 2.09
C ARG A 38 35.70 4.80 0.64
N ASP A 39 34.77 4.21 -0.09
CA ASP A 39 34.98 3.69 -1.45
C ASP A 39 33.84 4.00 -2.44
N LEU A 40 32.80 4.72 -1.97
CA LEU A 40 31.59 5.08 -2.72
C LEU A 40 30.79 3.87 -3.23
N SER A 41 30.97 2.69 -2.65
CA SER A 41 30.22 1.48 -3.01
C SER A 41 28.81 1.49 -2.39
N PRO A 42 27.78 0.90 -3.05
CA PRO A 42 26.43 0.79 -2.49
C PRO A 42 26.37 -0.01 -1.18
N VAL A 43 25.63 0.51 -0.19
CA VAL A 43 25.42 -0.15 1.09
C VAL A 43 24.35 -1.24 0.98
N GLY A 44 24.70 -2.47 1.38
CA GLY A 44 23.77 -3.59 1.49
C GLY A 44 23.13 -3.71 2.89
N TYR A 45 21.93 -4.27 2.95
CA TYR A 45 21.20 -4.52 4.20
C TYR A 45 21.02 -6.02 4.44
N LYS A 46 21.30 -6.47 5.66
CA LYS A 46 21.03 -7.84 6.11
C LYS A 46 19.99 -7.85 7.21
N ARG A 47 19.07 -8.80 7.14
CA ARG A 47 18.09 -9.08 8.21
C ARG A 47 18.72 -10.10 9.14
N TYR A 48 18.72 -9.84 10.44
CA TYR A 48 19.29 -10.75 11.42
C TYR A 48 18.41 -10.86 12.66
N ASN A 49 18.50 -12.00 13.35
CA ASN A 49 17.78 -12.24 14.59
C ASN A 49 18.51 -11.53 15.75
N LYS A 50 17.83 -10.62 16.45
CA LYS A 50 18.42 -9.80 17.51
C LYS A 50 18.98 -10.61 18.70
N LYS A 51 18.52 -11.85 18.92
CA LYS A 51 19.01 -12.72 20.00
C LYS A 51 20.23 -13.55 19.58
N SER A 52 20.22 -14.09 18.36
CA SER A 52 21.27 -15.03 17.90
C SER A 52 22.32 -14.39 17.00
N GLY A 53 22.07 -13.19 16.45
CA GLY A 53 22.94 -12.52 15.49
C GLY A 53 22.94 -13.14 14.08
N LYS A 54 22.21 -14.25 13.88
CA LYS A 54 22.18 -14.97 12.60
C LYS A 54 21.31 -14.28 11.57
N GLU A 55 21.71 -14.37 10.31
CA GLU A 55 20.94 -13.89 9.16
C GLU A 55 19.58 -14.61 9.07
N VAL A 56 18.53 -13.88 8.69
CA VAL A 56 17.15 -14.39 8.60
C VAL A 56 16.66 -14.25 7.17
N ALA A 57 16.23 -15.35 6.57
CA ALA A 57 15.64 -15.35 5.24
C ALA A 57 14.23 -14.75 5.26
N TRP A 58 13.79 -14.18 4.13
CA TRP A 58 12.47 -13.56 4.02
C TRP A 58 11.31 -14.49 4.40
N ASN A 59 11.39 -15.77 4.04
CA ASN A 59 10.36 -16.75 4.32
C ASN A 59 10.21 -17.06 5.81
N ASP A 60 11.22 -16.73 6.62
CA ASP A 60 11.24 -16.96 8.06
C ASP A 60 10.81 -15.71 8.86
N ILE A 61 10.33 -14.66 8.18
CA ILE A 61 9.92 -13.39 8.80
C ILE A 61 8.40 -13.29 8.81
N VAL A 62 7.83 -13.20 10.02
CA VAL A 62 6.41 -12.95 10.25
C VAL A 62 6.18 -11.53 10.79
N LYS A 63 4.99 -10.97 10.54
CA LYS A 63 4.58 -9.68 11.12
C LYS A 63 4.02 -9.92 12.53
N GLY A 64 4.62 -9.27 13.53
CA GLY A 64 4.14 -9.31 14.91
C GLY A 64 3.70 -7.92 15.38
N TYR A 65 2.60 -7.84 16.12
CA TYR A 65 2.17 -6.65 16.84
C TYR A 65 2.51 -6.80 18.33
N GLU A 66 3.26 -5.86 18.88
CA GLU A 66 3.61 -5.83 20.31
C GLU A 66 2.43 -5.26 21.10
N TYR A 67 1.74 -6.13 21.86
CA TYR A 67 0.59 -5.72 22.67
C TYR A 67 0.96 -5.46 24.14
N ASP A 68 2.14 -5.93 24.55
CA ASP A 68 2.78 -5.60 25.81
C ASP A 68 4.30 -5.80 25.64
N LYS A 69 5.10 -5.24 26.54
CA LYS A 69 6.56 -5.29 26.49
C LYS A 69 7.07 -6.71 26.26
N ASP A 70 7.79 -6.90 25.16
CA ASP A 70 8.36 -8.17 24.69
C ASP A 70 7.32 -9.28 24.38
N ARG A 71 6.03 -8.94 24.29
CA ARG A 71 4.94 -9.86 23.96
C ARG A 71 4.29 -9.50 22.62
N TYR A 72 4.35 -10.43 21.67
CA TYR A 72 3.91 -10.22 20.30
C TYR A 72 2.75 -11.16 19.93
N VAL A 73 1.77 -10.65 19.20
CA VAL A 73 0.78 -11.46 18.46
C VAL A 73 1.20 -11.47 17.00
N VAL A 74 1.28 -12.65 16.40
CA VAL A 74 1.58 -12.80 14.97
C VAL A 74 0.31 -12.48 14.18
N LEU A 75 0.42 -11.57 13.22
CA LEU A 75 -0.66 -11.22 12.29
C LEU A 75 -0.36 -11.82 10.92
N THR A 76 -1.29 -12.65 10.45
CA THR A 76 -1.24 -13.24 9.11
C THR A 76 -1.90 -12.32 8.08
N GLU A 77 -1.64 -12.54 6.79
CA GLU A 77 -2.37 -11.82 5.73
C GLU A 77 -3.89 -12.05 5.79
N GLU A 78 -4.31 -13.24 6.25
CA GLU A 78 -5.72 -13.57 6.50
C GLU A 78 -6.35 -12.64 7.54
N ASP A 79 -5.62 -12.35 8.63
CA ASP A 79 -6.11 -11.45 9.69
C ASP A 79 -6.35 -10.04 9.16
N PHE A 80 -5.43 -9.53 8.34
CA PHE A 80 -5.60 -8.23 7.68
C PHE A 80 -6.78 -8.22 6.70
N ARG A 81 -6.99 -9.31 5.96
CA ARG A 81 -8.09 -9.41 4.99
C ARG A 81 -9.45 -9.47 5.69
N ARG A 82 -9.58 -10.25 6.77
CA ARG A 82 -10.81 -10.35 7.56
C ARG A 82 -11.14 -9.04 8.28
N ALA A 83 -10.13 -8.32 8.75
CA ALA A 83 -10.33 -7.00 9.34
C ALA A 83 -10.84 -5.97 8.31
N ASN A 84 -10.46 -6.12 7.04
CA ASN A 84 -10.84 -5.18 5.98
C ASN A 84 -12.06 -5.65 5.16
N VAL A 85 -13.21 -5.73 5.84
CA VAL A 85 -14.51 -6.17 5.26
C VAL A 85 -14.99 -5.28 4.09
N LYS A 86 -14.44 -4.06 3.93
CA LYS A 86 -14.83 -3.08 2.89
C LYS A 86 -14.01 -3.12 1.61
N ALA A 87 -13.05 -4.03 1.47
CA ALA A 87 -12.24 -4.14 0.24
C ALA A 87 -13.00 -4.83 -0.91
N THR A 88 -14.26 -4.47 -1.13
CA THR A 88 -14.94 -4.79 -2.39
C THR A 88 -14.20 -4.04 -3.49
N ARG A 89 -13.75 -4.75 -4.54
CA ARG A 89 -13.15 -4.15 -5.74
C ARG A 89 -14.20 -3.42 -6.59
N THR A 90 -15.16 -2.78 -5.95
CA THR A 90 -16.30 -2.13 -6.58
C THR A 90 -16.46 -0.72 -6.03
N ILE A 91 -16.70 0.22 -6.94
CA ILE A 91 -17.01 1.61 -6.65
C ILE A 91 -18.51 1.80 -6.91
N ASP A 92 -19.27 2.09 -5.86
CA ASP A 92 -20.71 2.32 -5.96
C ASP A 92 -21.00 3.80 -6.27
N ILE A 93 -21.72 4.06 -7.36
CA ILE A 93 -22.20 5.42 -7.65
C ILE A 93 -23.39 5.73 -6.74
N LYS A 94 -23.23 6.69 -5.83
CA LYS A 94 -24.29 7.13 -4.92
C LYS A 94 -25.23 8.17 -5.54
N ALA A 95 -24.68 9.11 -6.31
CA ALA A 95 -25.43 10.19 -6.92
C ALA A 95 -24.65 10.81 -8.09
N PHE A 96 -25.37 11.45 -9.00
CA PHE A 96 -24.81 12.32 -10.03
C PHE A 96 -25.19 13.76 -9.67
N VAL A 97 -24.18 14.62 -9.50
CA VAL A 97 -24.37 16.03 -9.13
C VAL A 97 -23.66 16.94 -10.13
N PRO A 98 -24.18 18.15 -10.40
CA PRO A 98 -23.45 19.17 -11.15
C PRO A 98 -22.11 19.50 -10.50
N ALA A 99 -21.04 19.63 -11.30
CA ALA A 99 -19.69 19.90 -10.78
C ALA A 99 -19.60 21.17 -9.92
N LYS A 100 -20.40 22.20 -10.26
CA LYS A 100 -20.48 23.47 -9.51
C LYS A 100 -21.03 23.31 -8.07
N GLU A 101 -21.65 22.18 -7.76
CA GLU A 101 -22.17 21.89 -6.41
C GLU A 101 -21.11 21.27 -5.50
N ILE A 102 -19.90 20.99 -6.00
CA ILE A 102 -18.78 20.51 -5.20
C ILE A 102 -17.86 21.69 -4.88
N PRO A 103 -17.85 22.21 -3.63
CA PRO A 103 -16.93 23.28 -3.25
C PRO A 103 -15.46 22.87 -3.43
N ALA A 104 -14.64 23.79 -3.92
CA ALA A 104 -13.23 23.53 -4.25
C ALA A 104 -12.40 23.02 -3.05
N GLN A 105 -12.79 23.34 -1.82
CA GLN A 105 -12.16 22.86 -0.59
C GLN A 105 -12.22 21.32 -0.41
N TYR A 106 -13.11 20.64 -1.15
CA TYR A 106 -13.21 19.19 -1.15
C TYR A 106 -12.36 18.52 -2.25
N PHE A 107 -11.62 19.30 -3.05
CA PHE A 107 -10.70 18.74 -4.03
C PHE A 107 -9.38 18.40 -3.36
N GLU A 108 -9.08 17.11 -3.30
CA GLU A 108 -7.76 16.62 -2.87
C GLU A 108 -6.84 16.49 -4.09
N THR A 109 -5.55 16.75 -3.90
CA THR A 109 -4.53 16.43 -4.91
C THR A 109 -4.34 14.91 -5.02
N PRO A 110 -4.18 14.37 -6.25
CA PRO A 110 -3.93 12.95 -6.49
C PRO A 110 -2.73 12.36 -5.75
#